data_AF-A0A7C2VRU9-F1
#
_entry.id   AF-A0A7C2VRU9-F1
#
_cell.length_a   1.000
_cell.length_b   1.000
_cell.length_c   1.000
_cell.angle_alpha   90.00
_cell.angle_beta   90.00
_cell.angle_gamma   90.00
#
_symmetry.space_group_name_H-M   'P 1'
#
loop_
_entity.id
_entity.type
_entity.pdbx_description
1 polymer ?
#
loop_
_entity_poly.entity_id
_entity_poly.type
_entity_poly.pdbx_seq_one_letter_code
_entity_poly.pdbx_strand_id
1 'polypeptide(L)' 'MLHRVIAGDDLTDGAVRAAVALIADSPAIGYALEEARRLAQQAKAALEILPDNPYRRALWEIADYAVERRS' A
#
# COMPACT_ATOMS: atom_id res chain seq x y z
N MET A 1 0.37 13.87 20.33
CA MET A 1 1.68 13.21 20.12
C MET A 1 1.87 12.86 18.66
N LEU A 2 1.05 11.96 18.08
CA LEU A 2 1.11 11.55 16.66
C LEU A 2 1.22 12.73 15.67
N HIS A 3 0.39 13.76 15.84
CA HIS A 3 0.39 14.95 14.97
C HIS A 3 1.73 15.69 14.90
N ARG A 4 2.50 15.75 16.00
CA ARG A 4 3.82 16.42 16.02
C ARG A 4 4.88 15.61 15.29
N VAL A 5 4.83 14.28 15.41
CA VAL A 5 5.71 13.37 14.67
C VAL A 5 5.42 13.46 13.16
N ILE A 6 4.12 13.47 12.78
CA ILE A 6 3.70 13.61 11.38
C ILE A 6 4.07 14.98 10.80
N ALA A 7 3.97 16.05 11.59
CA ALA A 7 4.37 17.40 11.19
C ALA A 7 5.90 17.58 11.07
N GLY A 8 6.70 16.62 11.56
CA GLY A 8 8.16 16.70 11.58
C GLY A 8 8.74 17.48 12.77
N ASP A 9 7.90 17.87 13.73
CA ASP A 9 8.28 18.69 14.88
C ASP A 9 8.98 17.87 16.00
N ASP A 10 8.81 16.55 16.00
CA ASP A 10 9.45 15.62 16.96
C ASP A 10 9.75 14.28 16.29
N LEU A 11 11.00 14.11 15.86
CA LEU A 11 11.49 12.93 15.15
C LEU A 11 12.44 12.09 16.02
N THR A 12 12.33 12.19 17.35
CA THR A 12 13.10 11.32 18.23
C THR A 12 12.71 9.85 18.01
N ASP A 13 13.68 8.95 18.13
CA ASP A 13 13.47 7.49 18.00
C ASP A 13 12.31 6.97 18.86
N GLY A 14 12.16 7.50 20.07
CA GLY A 14 11.07 7.16 20.98
C GLY A 14 9.70 7.62 20.47
N ALA A 15 9.62 8.86 19.95
CA ALA A 15 8.39 9.40 19.40
C ALA A 15 7.98 8.69 18.10
N VAL A 16 8.94 8.37 17.23
CA VAL A 16 8.70 7.59 16.01
C VAL A 16 8.20 6.19 16.35
N ARG A 17 8.85 5.47 17.28
CA ARG A 17 8.39 4.15 17.73
C ARG A 17 6.96 4.18 18.29
N ALA A 18 6.64 5.18 19.12
CA ALA A 18 5.29 5.35 19.65
C ALA A 18 4.26 5.64 18.54
N ALA A 19 4.62 6.45 17.53
CA ALA A 19 3.76 6.72 16.39
C ALA A 19 3.53 5.45 15.53
N VAL A 20 4.56 4.65 15.29
CA VAL A 20 4.44 3.37 14.60
C VAL A 20 3.52 2.41 15.35
N ALA A 21 3.66 2.31 16.67
CA ALA A 21 2.79 1.48 17.50
C ALA A 21 1.32 1.92 17.42
N LEU A 22 1.05 3.23 17.50
CA LEU A 22 -0.30 3.78 17.36
C LEU A 22 -0.92 3.50 15.98
N ILE A 23 -0.12 3.56 14.91
CA ILE A 23 -0.58 3.22 13.55
C ILE A 23 -0.85 1.72 13.45
N ALA A 24 0.03 0.89 14.01
CA ALA A 24 -0.09 -0.57 13.99
C ALA A 24 -1.32 -1.07 14.77
N ASP A 25 -1.67 -0.44 15.88
CA ASP A 25 -2.86 -0.76 16.68
C ASP A 25 -4.16 -0.19 16.07
N SER A 26 -4.05 0.63 15.03
CA SER A 26 -5.21 1.20 14.34
C SER A 26 -5.65 0.35 13.15
N PRO A 27 -6.90 0.52 12.66
CA PRO A 27 -7.35 -0.09 11.40
C PRO A 27 -6.64 0.42 10.14
N ALA A 28 -5.76 1.43 10.24
CA ALA A 28 -5.20 2.14 9.08
C ALA A 28 -4.39 1.23 8.14
N ILE A 29 -3.66 0.24 8.68
CA ILE A 29 -2.90 -0.73 7.86
C ILE A 29 -3.84 -1.58 7.01
N GLY A 30 -4.95 -2.05 7.60
CA GLY A 30 -5.97 -2.82 6.88
C GLY A 30 -6.61 -1.99 5.77
N TYR A 31 -7.02 -0.77 6.09
CA TYR A 31 -7.60 0.16 5.12
C TYR A 31 -6.64 0.46 3.95
N ALA A 32 -5.37 0.74 4.24
CA ALA A 32 -4.37 0.98 3.21
C ALA A 32 -4.16 -0.25 2.29
N LEU A 33 -4.20 -1.46 2.86
CA LEU A 33 -4.07 -2.70 2.09
C LEU A 33 -5.30 -2.97 1.20
N GLU A 34 -6.50 -2.71 1.71
CA GLU A 34 -7.74 -2.79 0.90
C GLU A 34 -7.70 -1.82 -0.28
N GLU A 35 -7.27 -0.59 -0.04
CA GLU A 35 -7.13 0.42 -1.08
C GLU A 35 -6.08 0.03 -2.13
N ALA A 36 -4.93 -0.50 -1.69
CA ALA A 36 -3.91 -1.01 -2.60
C ALA A 36 -4.46 -2.14 -3.50
N ARG A 37 -5.22 -3.09 -2.92
CA ARG A 37 -5.89 -4.16 -3.69
C ARG A 37 -6.90 -3.61 -4.68
N ARG A 38 -7.69 -2.61 -4.28
CA ARG A 38 -8.66 -1.94 -5.16
C ARG A 38 -7.96 -1.34 -6.37
N LEU A 39 -6.84 -0.64 -6.18
CA LEU A 39 -6.04 -0.05 -7.26
C LEU A 39 -5.45 -1.12 -8.20
N ALA A 40 -4.93 -2.23 -7.65
CA ALA A 40 -4.43 -3.34 -8.46
C ALA A 40 -5.53 -3.95 -9.35
N GLN A 41 -6.75 -4.12 -8.81
CA GLN A 41 -7.89 -4.59 -9.59
C GLN A 41 -8.28 -3.60 -10.70
N GLN A 42 -8.26 -2.29 -10.43
CA GLN A 42 -8.51 -1.28 -11.44
C GLN A 42 -7.47 -1.30 -12.56
N ALA A 43 -6.19 -1.48 -12.21
CA ALA A 43 -5.12 -1.60 -13.20
C ALA A 43 -5.33 -2.83 -14.10
N LYS A 44 -5.72 -3.97 -13.54
CA LYS A 44 -6.02 -5.20 -14.29
C LYS A 44 -7.21 -5.04 -15.22
N ALA A 45 -8.30 -4.44 -14.72
CA ALA A 45 -9.48 -4.14 -15.54
C ALA A 45 -9.12 -3.24 -16.74
N ALA A 46 -8.23 -2.26 -16.55
CA ALA A 46 -7.75 -1.41 -17.63
C ALA A 46 -6.94 -2.18 -18.71
N LEU A 47 -6.40 -3.36 -18.40
CA LEU A 47 -5.69 -4.21 -19.37
C LEU A 47 -6.62 -5.12 -20.18
N GLU A 48 -7.89 -5.26 -19.80
CA GLU A 48 -8.84 -6.17 -20.47
C GLU A 48 -9.15 -5.76 -21.92
N ILE A 49 -8.97 -4.48 -22.26
CA ILE A 49 -9.12 -4.00 -23.64
C ILE A 49 -8.00 -4.47 -24.58
N LEU A 50 -6.88 -4.96 -24.03
CA LEU A 50 -5.74 -5.42 -24.80
C LEU A 50 -5.88 -6.90 -25.15
N PRO A 51 -5.43 -7.33 -26.35
CA PRO A 51 -5.42 -8.75 -26.71
C PRO A 51 -4.62 -9.59 -25.71
N ASP A 52 -5.07 -10.82 -25.48
CA ASP A 52 -4.33 -11.72 -24.59
C ASP A 52 -2.99 -12.12 -25.20
N ASN A 53 -1.90 -11.69 -24.55
CA ASN A 53 -0.54 -11.94 -24.97
C ASN A 53 0.39 -11.95 -23.74
N PRO A 54 1.65 -12.44 -23.89
CA PRO A 54 2.58 -12.51 -22.78
C PRO A 54 2.84 -11.17 -22.07
N TYR A 55 2.84 -10.05 -22.80
CA TYR A 55 3.10 -8.72 -22.21
C TYR A 55 1.92 -8.23 -21.36
N ARG A 56 0.68 -8.45 -21.83
CA ARG A 56 -0.54 -8.17 -21.04
C ARG A 56 -0.54 -8.97 -19.73
N ARG A 57 -0.18 -10.26 -19.81
CA ARG A 57 -0.08 -11.13 -18.62
C ARG A 57 1.03 -10.68 -17.66
N ALA A 58 2.19 -10.27 -18.17
CA ALA A 58 3.26 -9.73 -17.34
C ALA A 58 2.84 -8.46 -16.58
N LEU A 59 2.13 -7.53 -17.23
CA LEU A 59 1.59 -6.34 -16.55
C LEU A 59 0.55 -6.71 -15.47
N TRP A 60 -0.26 -7.73 -15.73
CA TRP A 60 -1.23 -8.25 -14.77
C TRP A 60 -0.54 -8.84 -13.53
N GLU A 61 0.51 -9.64 -13.73
CA GLU A 61 1.32 -10.23 -12.66
C GLU A 61 2.06 -9.16 -11.84
N ILE A 62 2.53 -8.08 -12.47
CA ILE A 62 3.14 -6.95 -11.76
C ILE A 62 2.15 -6.29 -10.80
N ALA A 63 0.87 -6.16 -11.20
CA ALA A 63 -0.16 -5.59 -10.34
C ALA A 63 -0.45 -6.49 -9.12
N ASP A 64 -0.42 -7.81 -9.28
CA ASP A 64 -0.50 -8.76 -8.16
C ASP A 64 0.70 -8.66 -7.24
N TYR A 65 1.90 -8.69 -7.83
CA TYR A 65 3.14 -8.61 -7.08
C TYR A 65 3.22 -7.34 -6.23
N ALA A 66 2.74 -6.20 -6.74
CA ALA A 66 2.76 -4.93 -6.01
C ALA A 66 1.99 -4.97 -4.67
N VAL A 67 0.92 -5.78 -4.57
CA VAL A 67 0.04 -5.84 -3.39
C VAL A 67 0.27 -7.06 -2.51
N GLU A 68 0.91 -8.11 -3.04
CA GLU A 68 1.23 -9.34 -2.30
C GLU A 68 2.55 -9.24 -1.52
N ARG A 69 3.33 -8.19 -1.73
CA ARG A 69 4.59 -7.95 -1.00
C ARG A 69 4.35 -7.93 0.50
N ARG A 70 4.62 -9.07 1.15
CA ARG A 70 5.00 -9.10 2.56
C ARG A 70 6.45 -8.65 2.63
N SER A 71 6.67 -7.37 2.87
CA SER A 71 7.94 -6.85 3.37
C SER A 71 8.11 -7.24 4.84
#